data_AF-A0A1V5WQ00-F1
#
_entry.id   AF-A0A1V5WQ00-F1
#
_cell.length_a   1.000
_cell.length_b   1.000
_cell.length_c   1.000
_cell.angle_alpha   90.00
_cell.angle_beta   90.00
_cell.angle_gamma   90.00
#
_symmetry.space_group_name_H-M   'P 1'
#
loop_
_entity.id
_entity.type
_entity.pdbx_description
1 polymer ?
#
loop_
_entity_poly.entity_id
_entity_poly.type
_entity_poly.pdbx_seq_one_letter_code
_entity_poly.pdbx_strand_id
1 'polypeptide(L)'
;MKAEKQDIILGEAFILNPEVQNRLLLIPVYKTTEMIFAEDKTPQKYPISTDDFNITSQYYDFIGDKIALTKYDCEAKILQKAKDSFQEKDKYYDFSEKTSLFEPELILGRIFDYLGVKSREFDKFKDLEDEIVHFKKIRFSHSKNQDKILENIEKVKNYYKRASKEQEIDAEFDKTKDTKKFKQSYQQLELDFVKEIDYDGLKIKYIQNHYYLPVILSETEKIEYINHIINVKSEVDFINELEQYLDKSNNIFKQFDWWMFSKLDQTLDEVFIPYYNAKGNNIANFKPDFIFWLQKGNRYQIVFIDPKGTEYTDAYRKIDGYSRIFESGDIKQSKDFSYNGYTVNTLLLLKPKRGIAEVPENYRKYWFDNFDDLARKITIP
;
A
#
# COMPACT_ATOMS: atom_id res chain seq x y z
N MET A 1 43.22 -4.86 -8.30
CA MET A 1 42.36 -3.84 -7.64
C MET A 1 41.03 -3.84 -8.36
N LYS A 2 39.97 -4.37 -7.72
CA LYS A 2 38.60 -4.18 -8.22
C LYS A 2 38.25 -2.72 -7.94
N ALA A 3 38.07 -1.92 -8.98
CA ALA A 3 37.53 -0.58 -8.82
C ALA A 3 36.12 -0.72 -8.22
N GLU A 4 35.90 -0.17 -7.04
CA GLU A 4 34.55 0.09 -6.51
C GLU A 4 33.88 1.04 -7.49
N LYS A 5 32.95 0.51 -8.29
CA LYS A 5 32.18 1.28 -9.27
C LYS A 5 30.90 1.74 -8.59
N GLN A 6 30.71 3.05 -8.50
CA GLN A 6 29.63 3.70 -7.77
C GLN A 6 28.27 3.57 -8.49
N ASP A 7 27.22 3.28 -7.72
CA ASP A 7 25.83 3.40 -8.17
C ASP A 7 25.45 4.88 -8.37
N ILE A 8 24.66 5.18 -9.40
CA ILE A 8 24.18 6.55 -9.68
C ILE A 8 22.70 6.63 -9.31
N ILE A 9 22.35 7.67 -8.54
CA ILE A 9 20.98 7.99 -8.13
C ILE A 9 20.32 8.80 -9.25
N LEU A 10 19.19 8.34 -9.78
CA LEU A 10 18.44 9.01 -10.85
C LEU A 10 17.24 9.81 -10.37
N GLY A 11 17.19 10.17 -9.08
CA GLY A 11 16.06 10.92 -8.54
C GLY A 11 15.72 12.20 -9.28
N GLU A 12 16.70 12.86 -9.91
CA GLU A 12 16.53 14.08 -10.70
C GLU A 12 15.86 13.84 -12.07
N ALA A 13 15.90 12.61 -12.59
CA ALA A 13 15.28 12.24 -13.86
C ALA A 13 13.75 12.09 -13.75
N PHE A 14 13.23 12.03 -12.52
CA PHE A 14 11.81 11.96 -12.23
C PHE A 14 11.33 13.27 -11.63
N ILE A 15 10.06 13.61 -11.86
CA ILE A 15 9.42 14.78 -11.27
C ILE A 15 8.15 14.36 -10.55
N LEU A 16 7.78 15.12 -9.52
CA LEU A 16 6.39 15.11 -9.07
C LEU A 16 5.51 15.59 -10.22
N ASN A 17 4.37 14.93 -10.38
CA ASN A 17 3.39 15.37 -11.34
C ASN A 17 2.99 16.83 -11.01
N PRO A 18 3.08 17.78 -11.95
CA PRO A 18 2.74 19.18 -11.70
C PRO A 18 1.34 19.39 -11.12
N GLU A 19 0.40 18.49 -11.40
CA GLU A 19 -0.94 18.55 -10.82
C GLU A 19 -0.94 18.38 -9.30
N VAL A 20 0.02 17.66 -8.71
CA VAL A 20 0.12 17.40 -7.25
C VAL A 20 0.05 18.70 -6.44
N GLN A 21 0.72 19.77 -6.90
CA GLN A 21 0.82 21.03 -6.16
C GLN A 21 -0.55 21.70 -5.92
N ASN A 22 -1.56 21.35 -6.72
CA ASN A 22 -2.90 21.92 -6.66
C ASN A 22 -3.91 20.96 -6.02
N ARG A 23 -3.47 19.79 -5.52
CA ARG A 23 -4.35 18.73 -5.02
C ARG A 23 -4.03 18.38 -3.57
N LEU A 24 -5.08 18.03 -2.83
CA LEU A 24 -4.98 17.55 -1.47
C LEU A 24 -4.70 16.05 -1.50
N LEU A 25 -3.52 15.59 -1.11
CA LEU A 25 -3.20 14.16 -1.01
C LEU A 25 -3.08 13.80 0.47
N LEU A 26 -3.98 12.94 0.98
CA LEU A 26 -4.02 12.60 2.40
C LEU A 26 -3.46 11.20 2.68
N ILE A 27 -2.77 11.06 3.81
CA ILE A 27 -2.36 9.77 4.35
C ILE A 27 -2.77 9.64 5.82
N PRO A 28 -3.09 8.42 6.29
CA PRO A 28 -3.37 8.18 7.70
C PRO A 28 -2.08 8.18 8.53
N VAL A 29 -2.17 8.73 9.73
CA VAL A 29 -1.12 8.70 10.76
C VAL A 29 -1.63 7.93 11.97
N TYR A 30 -0.72 7.22 12.62
CA TYR A 30 -1.04 6.35 13.74
C TYR A 30 -0.22 6.71 14.96
N LYS A 31 -0.80 6.47 16.14
CA LYS A 31 -0.09 6.60 17.42
C LYS A 31 -0.12 5.29 18.18
N THR A 32 0.97 5.02 18.89
CA THR A 32 1.03 3.92 19.85
C THR A 32 0.26 4.34 21.11
N THR A 33 -0.60 3.47 21.60
CA THR A 33 -1.39 3.68 22.81
C THR A 33 -0.82 2.89 23.98
N GLU A 34 -1.24 3.25 25.20
CA GLU A 34 -0.97 2.44 26.42
C GLU A 34 -1.89 1.22 26.53
N MET A 35 -2.91 1.11 25.66
CA MET A 35 -3.76 -0.07 25.58
C MET A 35 -3.00 -1.20 24.90
N ILE A 36 -3.04 -2.37 25.52
CA ILE A 36 -2.47 -3.59 24.94
C ILE A 36 -3.48 -4.22 23.99
N PHE A 37 -3.00 -4.91 22.96
CA PHE A 37 -3.84 -5.58 21.97
C PHE A 37 -4.81 -6.59 22.60
N ALA A 38 -4.39 -7.24 23.69
CA ALA A 38 -5.23 -8.14 24.48
C ALA A 38 -6.41 -7.45 25.22
N GLU A 39 -6.50 -6.12 25.20
CA GLU A 39 -7.64 -5.37 25.75
C GLU A 39 -8.73 -5.06 24.73
N ASP A 40 -8.52 -5.40 23.45
CA ASP A 40 -9.58 -5.29 22.45
C ASP A 40 -10.79 -6.15 22.81
N LYS A 41 -11.98 -5.75 22.34
CA LYS A 41 -13.23 -6.52 22.52
C LYS A 41 -13.15 -7.91 21.90
N THR A 42 -12.44 -8.02 20.77
CA THR A 42 -12.23 -9.26 20.03
C THR A 42 -10.75 -9.34 19.64
N PRO A 43 -9.85 -9.68 20.58
CA PRO A 43 -8.43 -9.73 20.31
C PRO A 43 -8.15 -10.88 19.34
N GLN A 44 -7.16 -10.72 18.46
CA GLN A 44 -6.70 -11.82 17.63
C GLN A 44 -6.00 -12.84 18.53
N LYS A 45 -6.50 -14.08 18.51
CA LYS A 45 -6.06 -15.15 19.39
C LYS A 45 -4.61 -15.60 19.10
N TYR A 46 -3.88 -15.95 20.15
CA TYR A 46 -2.53 -16.49 20.06
C TYR A 46 -2.58 -17.99 19.74
N PRO A 47 -1.99 -18.46 18.63
CA PRO A 47 -1.99 -19.86 18.26
C PRO A 47 -1.05 -20.66 19.18
N ILE A 48 -1.56 -21.72 19.81
CA ILE A 48 -0.82 -22.58 20.74
C ILE A 48 -1.41 -23.98 20.74
N SER A 49 -0.59 -25.03 20.94
CA SER A 49 -1.14 -26.37 21.10
C SER A 49 -1.82 -26.53 22.46
N THR A 50 -2.74 -27.49 22.57
CA THR A 50 -3.41 -27.76 23.85
C THR A 50 -2.43 -28.23 24.93
N ASP A 51 -1.44 -29.04 24.56
CA ASP A 51 -0.43 -29.54 25.51
C ASP A 51 0.47 -28.41 26.01
N ASP A 52 0.95 -27.57 25.09
CA ASP A 52 1.80 -26.43 25.40
C ASP A 52 1.07 -25.44 26.31
N PHE A 53 -0.21 -25.16 26.03
CA PHE A 53 -1.04 -24.32 26.88
C PHE A 53 -1.15 -24.88 28.30
N ASN A 54 -1.49 -26.17 28.43
CA ASN A 54 -1.70 -26.80 29.73
C ASN A 54 -0.42 -26.80 30.59
N ILE A 55 0.71 -27.20 30.00
CA ILE A 55 1.99 -27.26 30.73
C ILE A 55 2.46 -25.84 31.08
N THR A 56 2.27 -24.88 30.18
CA THR A 56 2.64 -23.48 30.44
C THR A 56 1.78 -22.85 31.53
N SER A 57 0.47 -23.12 31.56
CA SER A 57 -0.41 -22.67 32.63
C SER A 57 0.03 -23.23 33.98
N GLN A 58 0.34 -24.51 34.06
CA GLN A 58 0.85 -25.14 35.29
C GLN A 58 2.20 -24.58 35.71
N TYR A 59 3.09 -24.33 34.75
CA TYR A 59 4.38 -23.69 35.01
C TYR A 59 4.22 -22.28 35.57
N TYR A 60 3.30 -21.48 35.00
CA TYR A 60 2.98 -20.14 35.48
C TYR A 60 2.46 -20.17 36.94
N ASP A 61 1.54 -21.08 37.25
CA ASP A 61 1.03 -21.29 38.61
C ASP A 61 2.15 -21.73 39.58
N PHE A 62 3.08 -22.56 39.12
CA PHE A 62 4.19 -23.06 39.92
C PHE A 62 5.21 -21.98 40.27
N ILE A 63 5.63 -21.16 39.30
CA ILE A 63 6.62 -20.09 39.56
C ILE A 63 5.99 -18.92 40.33
N GLY A 64 4.70 -18.68 40.13
CA GLY A 64 3.97 -17.59 40.75
C GLY A 64 4.40 -16.19 40.31
N ASP A 65 3.58 -15.20 40.68
CA ASP A 65 3.66 -13.81 40.22
C ASP A 65 5.03 -13.16 40.35
N LYS A 66 5.66 -13.28 41.52
CA LYS A 66 6.91 -12.56 41.83
C LYS A 66 8.06 -13.05 40.95
N ILE A 67 8.14 -14.37 40.76
CA ILE A 67 9.18 -14.98 39.92
C ILE A 67 8.87 -14.66 38.45
N ALA A 68 7.61 -14.80 38.02
CA ALA A 68 7.22 -14.44 36.66
C ALA A 68 7.54 -12.98 36.32
N LEU A 69 7.16 -12.03 37.20
CA LEU A 69 7.43 -10.60 37.01
C LEU A 69 8.92 -10.32 36.86
N THR A 70 9.75 -10.91 37.72
CA THR A 70 11.21 -10.67 37.72
C THR A 70 11.90 -11.36 36.55
N LYS A 71 11.46 -12.58 36.21
CA LYS A 71 12.10 -13.41 35.17
C LYS A 71 11.80 -12.93 33.76
N TYR A 72 10.57 -12.47 33.52
CA TYR A 72 10.13 -12.02 32.20
C TYR A 72 10.15 -10.50 32.03
N ASP A 73 10.53 -9.74 33.07
CA ASP A 73 10.62 -8.28 33.06
C ASP A 73 9.37 -7.60 32.46
N CYS A 74 8.19 -8.09 32.83
CA CYS A 74 6.92 -7.63 32.27
C CYS A 74 6.27 -6.51 33.10
N GLU A 75 5.45 -5.67 32.48
CA GLU A 75 4.66 -4.67 33.21
C GLU A 75 3.61 -5.37 34.10
N ALA A 76 3.34 -4.84 35.30
CA ALA A 76 2.36 -5.43 36.25
C ALA A 76 0.96 -5.64 35.63
N LYS A 77 0.57 -4.76 34.71
CA LYS A 77 -0.68 -4.87 33.94
C LYS A 77 -0.71 -6.13 33.06
N ILE A 78 0.41 -6.46 32.41
CA ILE A 78 0.55 -7.65 31.57
C ILE A 78 0.52 -8.91 32.43
N LEU A 79 1.15 -8.87 33.62
CA LEU A 79 1.07 -9.97 34.58
C LEU A 79 -0.36 -10.28 34.99
N GLN A 80 -1.17 -9.27 35.32
CA GLN A 80 -2.58 -9.47 35.61
C GLN A 80 -3.32 -10.04 34.40
N LYS A 81 -3.02 -9.52 33.20
CA LYS A 81 -3.64 -10.00 31.96
C LYS A 81 -3.30 -11.45 31.65
N ALA A 82 -2.10 -11.93 32.00
CA ALA A 82 -1.71 -13.31 31.81
C ALA A 82 -2.57 -14.26 32.64
N LYS A 83 -2.89 -13.90 33.89
CA LYS A 83 -3.83 -14.66 34.73
C LYS A 83 -5.20 -14.74 34.08
N ASP A 84 -5.72 -13.59 33.67
CA ASP A 84 -7.04 -13.49 33.05
C ASP A 84 -7.08 -14.30 31.75
N SER A 85 -6.00 -14.29 30.96
CA SER A 85 -5.96 -15.01 29.70
C SER A 85 -5.98 -16.51 29.89
N PHE A 86 -5.24 -17.07 30.86
CA PHE A 86 -5.30 -18.50 31.17
C PHE A 86 -6.70 -18.94 31.65
N GLN A 87 -7.44 -18.08 32.35
CA GLN A 87 -8.82 -18.34 32.77
C GLN A 87 -9.82 -18.23 31.61
N GLU A 88 -9.71 -17.17 30.80
CA GLU A 88 -10.56 -16.89 29.64
C GLU A 88 -9.96 -17.48 28.35
N LYS A 89 -9.54 -18.74 28.38
CA LYS A 89 -8.70 -19.34 27.33
C LYS A 89 -9.26 -19.18 25.92
N ASP A 90 -10.57 -19.33 25.74
CA ASP A 90 -11.23 -19.31 24.44
C ASP A 90 -11.24 -17.91 23.81
N LYS A 91 -11.04 -16.86 24.60
CA LYS A 91 -10.95 -15.48 24.13
C LYS A 91 -9.57 -15.12 23.62
N TYR A 92 -8.52 -15.70 24.21
CA TYR A 92 -7.14 -15.26 24.00
C TYR A 92 -6.30 -16.24 23.20
N TYR A 93 -6.68 -17.51 23.13
CA TYR A 93 -5.88 -18.57 22.50
C TYR A 93 -6.65 -19.31 21.42
N ASP A 94 -5.93 -19.63 20.34
CA ASP A 94 -6.38 -20.49 19.26
C ASP A 94 -5.63 -21.82 19.35
N PHE A 95 -6.37 -22.91 19.47
CA PHE A 95 -5.81 -24.26 19.61
C PHE A 95 -5.58 -24.95 18.25
N SER A 96 -5.39 -24.16 17.19
CA SER A 96 -5.12 -24.65 15.84
C SER A 96 -3.74 -25.30 15.68
N GLU A 97 -2.78 -24.91 16.53
CA GLU A 97 -1.41 -25.43 16.45
C GLU A 97 -1.37 -26.89 16.92
N LYS A 98 -0.83 -27.77 16.07
CA LYS A 98 -0.76 -29.21 16.36
C LYS A 98 0.60 -29.62 16.91
N THR A 99 1.63 -28.80 16.68
CA THR A 99 2.98 -29.09 17.12
C THR A 99 3.20 -28.50 18.50
N SER A 100 3.55 -29.35 19.47
CA SER A 100 3.91 -28.93 20.82
C SER A 100 5.42 -28.81 20.94
N LEU A 101 5.90 -27.72 21.54
CA LEU A 101 7.32 -27.54 21.84
C LEU A 101 7.70 -28.16 23.18
N PHE A 102 6.73 -28.29 24.11
CA PHE A 102 6.94 -28.76 25.48
C PHE A 102 7.97 -27.92 26.28
N GLU A 103 8.13 -26.65 25.90
CA GLU A 103 9.07 -25.69 26.51
C GLU A 103 8.29 -24.57 27.23
N PRO A 104 7.70 -24.84 28.41
CA PRO A 104 6.76 -23.92 29.06
C PRO A 104 7.39 -22.56 29.42
N GLU A 105 8.68 -22.54 29.72
CA GLU A 105 9.41 -21.31 30.01
C GLU A 105 9.46 -20.38 28.79
N LEU A 106 9.77 -20.94 27.62
CA LEU A 106 9.81 -20.19 26.35
C LEU A 106 8.41 -19.73 25.94
N ILE A 107 7.42 -20.62 26.07
CA ILE A 107 6.05 -20.35 25.68
C ILE A 107 5.44 -19.26 26.56
N LEU A 108 5.69 -19.30 27.88
CA LEU A 108 5.24 -18.26 28.79
C LEU A 108 5.82 -16.89 28.41
N GLY A 109 7.10 -16.83 28.02
CA GLY A 109 7.71 -15.61 27.49
C GLY A 109 6.98 -15.08 26.26
N ARG A 110 6.66 -15.95 25.29
CA ARG A 110 5.89 -15.56 24.10
C ARG A 110 4.46 -15.11 24.42
N ILE A 111 3.83 -15.68 25.44
CA ILE A 111 2.51 -15.25 25.91
C ILE A 111 2.62 -13.84 26.51
N PHE A 112 3.64 -13.57 27.32
CA PHE A 112 3.91 -12.22 27.83
C PHE A 112 4.14 -11.22 26.69
N ASP A 113 4.93 -11.58 25.68
CA ASP A 113 5.15 -10.74 24.50
C ASP A 113 3.84 -10.44 23.77
N TYR A 114 3.01 -11.47 23.52
CA TYR A 114 1.70 -11.34 22.91
C TYR A 114 0.77 -10.40 23.69
N LEU A 115 0.67 -10.60 25.01
CA LEU A 115 -0.18 -9.79 25.86
C LEU A 115 0.36 -8.36 26.02
N GLY A 116 1.67 -8.18 25.91
CA GLY A 116 2.35 -6.90 25.99
C GLY A 116 2.33 -6.07 24.70
N VAL A 117 1.80 -6.61 23.60
CA VAL A 117 1.76 -5.88 22.32
C VAL A 117 0.93 -4.61 22.46
N LYS A 118 1.59 -3.46 22.29
CA LYS A 118 0.93 -2.15 22.34
C LYS A 118 0.09 -1.93 21.08
N SER A 119 -1.14 -1.46 21.26
CA SER A 119 -2.04 -1.16 20.15
C SER A 119 -1.60 0.12 19.43
N ARG A 120 -1.71 0.10 18.08
CA ARG A 120 -1.66 1.31 17.25
C ARG A 120 -3.05 1.67 16.78
N GLU A 121 -3.41 2.93 16.99
CA GLU A 121 -4.71 3.46 16.60
C GLU A 121 -4.52 4.61 15.62
N PHE A 122 -5.56 4.88 14.83
CA PHE A 122 -5.61 6.06 13.98
C PHE A 122 -5.55 7.32 14.84
N ASP A 123 -4.63 8.23 14.48
CA ASP A 123 -4.51 9.53 15.13
C ASP A 123 -5.24 10.61 14.31
N LYS A 124 -4.83 10.78 13.05
CA LYS A 124 -5.40 11.77 12.13
C LYS A 124 -5.01 11.47 10.69
N PHE A 125 -5.68 12.15 9.76
CA PHE A 125 -5.13 12.35 8.43
C PHE A 125 -4.17 13.53 8.44
N LYS A 126 -3.16 13.47 7.59
CA LYS A 126 -2.30 14.61 7.26
C LYS A 126 -2.08 14.68 5.76
N ASP A 127 -1.61 15.83 5.31
CA ASP A 127 -1.15 16.02 3.94
C ASP A 127 0.11 15.18 3.68
N LEU A 128 0.18 14.60 2.49
CA LEU A 128 1.33 13.86 2.00
C LEU A 128 2.49 14.84 1.77
N GLU A 129 3.64 14.52 2.33
CA GLU A 129 4.87 15.30 2.22
C GLU A 129 5.95 14.43 1.54
N ASP A 130 6.85 13.84 2.32
CA ASP A 130 7.97 13.02 1.84
C ASP A 130 7.81 11.54 2.20
N GLU A 131 6.58 11.04 2.36
CA GLU A 131 6.33 9.61 2.63
C GLU A 131 6.42 8.75 1.37
N ILE A 132 6.25 9.31 0.17
CA ILE A 132 6.41 8.59 -1.10
C ILE A 132 7.62 9.19 -1.83
N VAL A 133 8.76 8.52 -1.73
CA VAL A 133 10.07 9.03 -2.17
C VAL A 133 10.91 8.00 -2.93
N HIS A 134 10.41 6.78 -3.11
CA HIS A 134 11.14 5.73 -3.81
C HIS A 134 11.61 6.15 -5.22
N PHE A 135 10.80 6.90 -5.96
CA PHE A 135 11.15 7.40 -7.30
C PHE A 135 12.39 8.33 -7.27
N LYS A 136 12.60 9.07 -6.17
CA LYS A 136 13.79 9.92 -5.96
C LYS A 136 15.06 9.07 -5.72
N LYS A 137 14.90 7.78 -5.43
CA LYS A 137 15.97 6.85 -5.03
C LYS A 137 16.15 5.69 -6.02
N ILE A 138 15.51 5.73 -7.19
CA ILE A 138 15.75 4.77 -8.28
C ILE A 138 17.24 4.85 -8.67
N ARG A 139 17.88 3.68 -8.76
CA ARG A 139 19.30 3.53 -9.11
C ARG A 139 19.45 2.56 -10.26
N PHE A 140 20.46 2.82 -11.09
CA PHE A 140 20.89 1.91 -12.14
C PHE A 140 22.22 1.23 -11.76
N SER A 141 22.19 -0.09 -11.65
CA SER A 141 23.36 -0.93 -11.43
C SER A 141 24.01 -1.24 -12.79
N HIS A 142 25.04 -0.47 -13.16
CA HIS A 142 25.96 -0.78 -14.25
C HIS A 142 25.33 -1.26 -15.58
N SER A 143 24.60 -0.39 -16.29
CA SER A 143 24.15 -0.66 -17.66
C SER A 143 25.01 0.09 -18.69
N LYS A 144 25.37 -0.58 -19.81
CA LYS A 144 26.05 0.05 -20.96
C LYS A 144 25.16 1.08 -21.69
N ASN A 145 23.90 1.19 -21.31
CA ASN A 145 22.85 1.93 -22.00
C ASN A 145 22.23 3.04 -21.12
N GLN A 146 22.85 3.40 -20.00
CA GLN A 146 22.33 4.37 -19.04
C GLN A 146 21.93 5.70 -19.68
N ASP A 147 22.81 6.28 -20.50
CA ASP A 147 22.55 7.57 -21.16
C ASP A 147 21.31 7.50 -22.06
N LYS A 148 21.08 6.35 -22.71
CA LYS A 148 19.91 6.14 -23.57
C LYS A 148 18.63 6.01 -22.75
N ILE A 149 18.70 5.33 -21.61
CA ILE A 149 17.56 5.21 -20.70
C ILE A 149 17.19 6.58 -20.13
N LEU A 150 18.19 7.36 -19.71
CA LEU A 150 18.00 8.74 -19.27
C LEU A 150 17.38 9.62 -20.36
N GLU A 151 17.88 9.54 -21.60
CA GLU A 151 17.29 10.26 -22.74
C GLU A 151 15.81 9.87 -22.95
N ASN A 152 15.50 8.58 -22.84
CA ASN A 152 14.12 8.09 -22.97
C ASN A 152 13.22 8.55 -21.82
N ILE A 153 13.74 8.55 -20.58
CA ILE A 153 13.04 9.09 -19.40
C ILE A 153 12.74 10.57 -19.61
N GLU A 154 13.71 11.37 -20.06
CA GLU A 154 13.52 12.80 -20.33
C GLU A 154 12.47 13.07 -21.43
N LYS A 155 12.46 12.25 -22.49
CA LYS A 155 11.45 12.36 -23.56
C LYS A 155 10.04 12.13 -23.03
N VAL A 156 9.83 11.02 -22.32
CA VAL A 156 8.51 10.68 -21.76
C VAL A 156 8.11 11.65 -20.65
N LYS A 157 9.07 12.09 -19.83
CA LYS A 157 8.85 13.08 -18.78
C LYS A 157 8.27 14.37 -19.33
N ASN A 158 8.72 14.86 -20.49
CA ASN A 158 8.22 16.11 -21.05
C ASN A 158 6.80 16.02 -21.61
N TYR A 159 6.19 14.82 -21.68
CA TYR A 159 4.85 14.61 -22.22
C TYR A 159 3.76 15.46 -21.52
N TYR A 160 3.87 15.77 -20.23
CA TYR A 160 2.88 16.61 -19.55
C TYR A 160 2.76 18.02 -20.15
N LYS A 161 3.79 18.52 -20.85
CA LYS A 161 3.78 19.85 -21.50
C LYS A 161 3.04 19.84 -22.85
N ARG A 162 2.69 18.65 -23.37
CA ARG A 162 2.03 18.48 -24.66
C ARG A 162 0.75 19.31 -24.77
N ALA A 163 -0.12 19.25 -23.75
CA ALA A 163 -1.39 19.99 -23.75
C ALA A 163 -1.20 21.51 -23.84
N SER A 164 -0.18 22.05 -23.14
CA SER A 164 0.16 23.48 -23.24
C SER A 164 0.65 23.84 -24.65
N LYS A 165 1.42 22.96 -25.29
CA LYS A 165 1.91 23.17 -26.65
C LYS A 165 0.81 23.05 -27.71
N GLU A 166 -0.12 22.12 -27.53
CA GLU A 166 -1.33 22.03 -28.37
C GLU A 166 -2.12 23.34 -28.32
N GLN A 167 -2.36 23.89 -27.12
CA GLN A 167 -3.03 25.19 -26.96
C GLN A 167 -2.29 26.36 -27.63
N GLU A 168 -0.95 26.37 -27.57
CA GLU A 168 -0.14 27.39 -28.27
C GLU A 168 -0.29 27.28 -29.80
N ILE A 169 -0.28 26.07 -30.35
CA ILE A 169 -0.45 25.81 -31.78
C ILE A 169 -1.86 26.20 -32.23
N ASP A 170 -2.89 25.84 -31.47
CA ASP A 170 -4.27 26.21 -31.75
C ASP A 170 -4.46 27.73 -31.74
N ALA A 171 -3.92 28.43 -30.73
CA ALA A 171 -3.98 29.88 -30.64
C ALA A 171 -3.20 30.58 -31.78
N GLU A 172 -2.10 30.01 -32.23
CA GLU A 172 -1.35 30.51 -33.40
C GLU A 172 -2.14 30.29 -34.70
N PHE A 173 -2.78 29.13 -34.85
CA PHE A 173 -3.63 28.85 -36.00
C PHE A 173 -4.85 29.76 -36.03
N ASP A 174 -5.44 30.08 -34.89
CA ASP A 174 -6.56 31.03 -34.84
C ASP A 174 -6.20 32.43 -35.30
N LYS A 175 -4.96 32.85 -35.07
CA LYS A 175 -4.43 34.14 -35.53
C LYS A 175 -4.02 34.13 -37.00
N THR A 176 -3.36 33.07 -37.44
CA THR A 176 -2.72 33.00 -38.77
C THR A 176 -3.60 32.39 -39.84
N LYS A 177 -4.50 31.47 -39.45
CA LYS A 177 -5.29 30.57 -40.32
C LYS A 177 -4.44 29.81 -41.34
N ASP A 178 -3.15 29.61 -41.05
CA ASP A 178 -2.22 28.87 -41.91
C ASP A 178 -2.31 27.36 -41.66
N THR A 179 -3.06 26.68 -42.51
CA THR A 179 -3.28 25.24 -42.46
C THR A 179 -1.99 24.42 -42.66
N LYS A 180 -1.00 24.95 -43.40
CA LYS A 180 0.25 24.21 -43.67
C LYS A 180 1.14 24.25 -42.43
N LYS A 181 1.31 25.43 -41.83
CA LYS A 181 2.08 25.60 -40.59
C LYS A 181 1.45 24.85 -39.42
N PHE A 182 0.12 24.85 -39.32
CA PHE A 182 -0.61 24.07 -38.33
C PHE A 182 -0.31 22.56 -38.42
N LYS A 183 -0.44 21.98 -39.63
CA LYS A 183 -0.14 20.56 -39.85
C LYS A 183 1.31 20.21 -39.52
N GLN A 184 2.27 21.05 -39.92
CA GLN A 184 3.69 20.83 -39.60
C GLN A 184 3.95 20.89 -38.09
N SER A 185 3.31 21.81 -37.38
CA SER A 185 3.47 21.97 -35.93
C SER A 185 2.90 20.78 -35.17
N TYR A 186 1.74 20.25 -35.58
CA TYR A 186 1.16 19.02 -35.00
C TYR A 186 2.00 17.77 -35.29
N GLN A 187 2.55 17.65 -36.50
CA GLN A 187 3.48 16.55 -36.82
C GLN A 187 4.74 16.60 -35.95
N GLN A 188 5.29 17.79 -35.73
CA GLN A 188 6.43 17.96 -34.84
C GLN A 188 6.07 17.66 -33.38
N LEU A 189 4.88 18.07 -32.94
CA LEU A 189 4.36 17.77 -31.61
C LEU A 189 4.27 16.26 -31.35
N GLU A 190 3.80 15.46 -32.31
CA GLU A 190 3.77 14.00 -32.19
C GLU A 190 5.17 13.38 -32.07
N LEU A 191 6.17 13.97 -32.72
CA LEU A 191 7.57 13.51 -32.64
C LEU A 191 8.24 13.91 -31.31
N ASP A 192 7.93 15.10 -30.81
CA ASP A 192 8.55 15.67 -29.61
C ASP A 192 7.97 15.08 -28.31
N PHE A 193 6.69 14.68 -28.32
CA PHE A 193 5.98 14.19 -27.13
C PHE A 193 5.62 12.72 -27.26
N VAL A 194 6.53 11.87 -26.78
CA VAL A 194 6.36 10.41 -26.77
C VAL A 194 5.72 9.97 -25.45
N LYS A 195 4.56 9.31 -25.52
CA LYS A 195 3.82 8.83 -24.34
C LYS A 195 4.46 7.60 -23.70
N GLU A 196 5.01 6.72 -24.51
CA GLU A 196 5.53 5.42 -24.09
C GLU A 196 6.75 5.04 -24.92
N ILE A 197 7.81 4.54 -24.26
CA ILE A 197 9.01 4.03 -24.91
C ILE A 197 9.34 2.66 -24.31
N ASP A 198 9.45 1.67 -25.20
CA ASP A 198 10.00 0.36 -24.88
C ASP A 198 11.50 0.33 -25.18
N TYR A 199 12.32 0.03 -24.17
CA TYR A 199 13.76 -0.05 -24.33
C TYR A 199 14.40 -1.00 -23.30
N ASP A 200 15.21 -1.96 -23.77
CA ASP A 200 15.99 -2.86 -22.92
C ASP A 200 15.16 -3.65 -21.87
N GLY A 201 13.93 -4.03 -22.24
CA GLY A 201 12.99 -4.73 -21.35
C GLY A 201 12.27 -3.83 -20.35
N LEU A 202 12.50 -2.51 -20.41
CA LEU A 202 11.75 -1.50 -19.67
C LEU A 202 10.70 -0.85 -20.56
N LYS A 203 9.54 -0.58 -19.97
CA LYS A 203 8.54 0.33 -20.53
C LYS A 203 8.53 1.60 -19.70
N ILE A 204 8.87 2.71 -20.32
CA ILE A 204 8.84 4.04 -19.72
C ILE A 204 7.56 4.70 -20.19
N LYS A 205 6.64 4.98 -19.27
CA LYS A 205 5.29 5.45 -19.58
C LYS A 205 4.96 6.77 -18.92
N TYR A 206 4.25 7.61 -19.67
CA TYR A 206 3.51 8.74 -19.12
C TYR A 206 2.09 8.31 -18.75
N ILE A 207 1.77 8.36 -17.46
CA ILE A 207 0.42 8.12 -16.94
C ILE A 207 -0.07 9.41 -16.28
N GLN A 208 -1.09 10.03 -16.87
CA GLN A 208 -1.54 11.39 -16.51
C GLN A 208 -1.84 11.57 -15.02
N ASN A 209 -2.54 10.63 -14.40
CA ASN A 209 -3.00 10.73 -13.01
C ASN A 209 -2.04 10.07 -12.00
N HIS A 210 -0.79 9.79 -12.40
CA HIS A 210 0.19 9.21 -11.48
C HIS A 210 0.93 10.30 -10.68
N TYR A 211 1.28 10.00 -9.42
CA TYR A 211 1.89 10.95 -8.47
C TYR A 211 3.26 11.49 -8.91
N TYR A 212 4.08 10.66 -9.56
CA TYR A 212 5.35 11.07 -10.16
C TYR A 212 5.43 10.62 -11.62
N LEU A 213 6.27 11.29 -12.39
CA LEU A 213 6.43 11.06 -13.82
C LEU A 213 7.93 10.93 -14.17
N PRO A 214 8.29 10.05 -15.13
CA PRO A 214 7.45 9.00 -15.72
C PRO A 214 7.34 7.76 -14.80
N VAL A 215 6.48 6.81 -15.17
CA VAL A 215 6.40 5.49 -14.54
C VAL A 215 7.26 4.52 -15.33
N ILE A 216 8.07 3.70 -14.65
CA ILE A 216 8.86 2.65 -15.27
C ILE A 216 8.32 1.30 -14.81
N LEU A 217 8.07 0.43 -15.77
CA LEU A 217 7.67 -0.95 -15.52
C LEU A 217 8.48 -1.93 -16.35
N SER A 218 8.59 -3.18 -15.89
CA SER A 218 9.22 -4.26 -16.65
C SER A 218 8.34 -5.50 -16.66
N GLU A 219 8.12 -6.05 -17.84
CA GLU A 219 7.40 -7.32 -18.03
C GLU A 219 8.28 -8.54 -17.71
N THR A 220 9.58 -8.32 -17.49
CA THR A 220 10.55 -9.36 -17.16
C THR A 220 11.02 -9.21 -15.72
N GLU A 221 10.73 -10.20 -14.87
CA GLU A 221 11.09 -10.19 -13.43
C GLU A 221 12.62 -10.19 -13.16
N LYS A 222 13.47 -10.30 -14.20
CA LYS A 222 14.92 -10.50 -14.09
C LYS A 222 15.77 -9.24 -14.29
N ILE A 223 15.18 -8.06 -14.23
CA ILE A 223 15.97 -6.82 -14.37
C ILE A 223 16.67 -6.50 -13.04
N GLU A 224 17.92 -6.94 -12.92
CA GLU A 224 18.77 -6.71 -11.74
C GLU A 224 19.47 -5.33 -11.76
N TYR A 225 19.44 -4.64 -12.90
CA TYR A 225 20.15 -3.38 -13.08
C TYR A 225 19.34 -2.15 -12.66
N ILE A 226 18.08 -2.28 -12.24
CA ILE A 226 17.25 -1.14 -11.81
C ILE A 226 16.37 -1.56 -10.63
N ASN A 227 16.28 -0.70 -9.62
CA ASN A 227 15.50 -0.95 -8.40
C ASN A 227 14.35 0.05 -8.25
N HIS A 228 13.39 -0.29 -7.38
CA HIS A 228 12.25 0.57 -7.00
C HIS A 228 11.31 0.93 -8.16
N ILE A 229 11.25 0.08 -9.19
CA ILE A 229 10.30 0.18 -10.31
C ILE A 229 9.15 -0.84 -10.16
N ILE A 230 8.19 -0.80 -11.08
CA ILE A 230 7.09 -1.78 -11.15
C ILE A 230 7.57 -3.00 -11.94
N ASN A 231 8.04 -4.03 -11.24
CA ASN A 231 8.56 -5.27 -11.86
C ASN A 231 7.92 -6.55 -11.30
N VAL A 232 7.04 -6.42 -10.31
CA VAL A 232 6.23 -7.54 -9.80
C VAL A 232 5.09 -7.78 -10.78
N LYS A 233 4.96 -9.01 -11.27
CA LYS A 233 3.96 -9.37 -12.29
C LYS A 233 2.54 -8.87 -11.97
N SER A 234 2.08 -9.02 -10.72
CA SER A 234 0.73 -8.58 -10.33
C SER A 234 0.55 -7.06 -10.35
N GLU A 235 1.60 -6.29 -10.08
CA GLU A 235 1.59 -4.82 -10.20
C GLU A 235 1.62 -4.38 -11.67
N VAL A 236 2.42 -5.05 -12.51
CA VAL A 236 2.48 -4.81 -13.97
C VAL A 236 1.12 -5.10 -14.61
N ASP A 237 0.53 -6.25 -14.31
CA ASP A 237 -0.80 -6.63 -14.78
C ASP A 237 -1.86 -5.60 -14.34
N PHE A 238 -1.78 -5.12 -13.09
CA PHE A 238 -2.68 -4.09 -12.57
C PHE A 238 -2.58 -2.76 -13.34
N ILE A 239 -1.37 -2.27 -13.62
CA ILE A 239 -1.18 -1.02 -14.40
C ILE A 239 -1.71 -1.18 -15.82
N ASN A 240 -1.41 -2.29 -16.49
CA ASN A 240 -1.89 -2.54 -17.84
C ASN A 240 -3.43 -2.62 -17.89
N GLU A 241 -4.06 -3.30 -16.92
CA GLU A 241 -5.53 -3.33 -16.80
C GLU A 241 -6.13 -1.95 -16.49
N LEU A 242 -5.46 -1.15 -15.64
CA LEU A 242 -5.89 0.21 -15.33
C LEU A 242 -5.91 1.08 -16.58
N GLU A 243 -4.84 1.07 -17.38
CA GLU A 243 -4.76 1.85 -18.63
C GLU A 243 -5.89 1.46 -19.59
N GLN A 244 -6.11 0.16 -19.80
CA GLN A 244 -7.21 -0.34 -20.64
C GLN A 244 -8.58 0.11 -20.11
N TYR A 245 -8.75 0.16 -18.80
CA TYR A 245 -10.00 0.62 -18.18
C TYR A 245 -10.21 2.13 -18.35
N LEU A 246 -9.14 2.94 -18.26
CA LEU A 246 -9.21 4.38 -18.44
C LEU A 246 -9.60 4.80 -19.86
N ASP A 247 -9.28 3.97 -20.87
CA ASP A 247 -9.69 4.18 -22.26
C ASP A 247 -11.20 3.99 -22.47
N LYS A 248 -11.91 3.30 -21.55
CA LYS A 248 -13.36 3.15 -21.64
C LYS A 248 -14.06 4.51 -21.46
N SER A 249 -15.09 4.76 -22.26
CA SER A 249 -15.88 6.00 -22.17
C SER A 249 -16.59 6.14 -20.82
N ASN A 250 -17.06 5.03 -20.25
CA ASN A 250 -17.87 4.93 -19.04
C ASN A 250 -17.09 4.51 -17.78
N ASN A 251 -15.79 4.81 -17.70
CA ASN A 251 -15.00 4.48 -16.53
C ASN A 251 -15.39 5.31 -15.29
N ILE A 252 -15.21 4.71 -14.10
CA ILE A 252 -15.64 5.29 -12.82
C ILE A 252 -14.91 6.60 -12.48
N PHE A 253 -13.65 6.71 -12.92
CA PHE A 253 -12.76 7.81 -12.56
C PHE A 253 -13.20 9.15 -13.17
N LYS A 254 -13.95 9.13 -14.28
CA LYS A 254 -14.56 10.32 -14.89
C LYS A 254 -15.68 10.97 -14.04
N GLN A 255 -16.17 10.29 -13.00
CA GLN A 255 -17.22 10.82 -12.13
C GLN A 255 -16.67 11.66 -10.96
N PHE A 256 -15.36 11.68 -10.78
CA PHE A 256 -14.67 12.47 -9.76
C PHE A 256 -14.24 13.82 -10.32
N ASP A 257 -14.25 14.85 -9.47
CA ASP A 257 -13.75 16.18 -9.83
C ASP A 257 -12.25 16.12 -10.12
N TRP A 258 -11.53 15.28 -9.38
CA TRP A 258 -10.18 14.85 -9.69
C TRP A 258 -9.84 13.55 -8.96
N TRP A 259 -8.81 12.88 -9.45
CA TRP A 259 -8.22 11.73 -8.79
C TRP A 259 -6.74 11.61 -9.13
N MET A 260 -5.98 10.94 -8.28
CA MET A 260 -4.56 10.65 -8.48
C MET A 260 -4.23 9.31 -7.84
N PHE A 261 -3.15 8.66 -8.29
CA PHE A 261 -2.66 7.45 -7.66
C PHE A 261 -1.14 7.36 -7.66
N SER A 262 -0.58 6.53 -6.80
CA SER A 262 0.85 6.25 -6.75
C SER A 262 1.11 4.77 -6.51
N LYS A 263 2.18 4.25 -7.11
CA LYS A 263 2.90 3.09 -6.59
C LYS A 263 3.42 3.42 -5.18
N LEU A 264 3.44 2.43 -4.30
CA LEU A 264 4.14 2.45 -3.03
C LEU A 264 5.30 1.46 -3.07
N ASP A 265 6.43 1.84 -2.49
CA ASP A 265 7.59 0.97 -2.30
C ASP A 265 7.65 0.47 -0.85
N GLN A 266 7.73 -0.85 -0.69
CA GLN A 266 7.71 -1.47 0.63
C GLN A 266 8.93 -1.13 1.49
N THR A 267 10.04 -0.69 0.88
CA THR A 267 11.30 -0.42 1.58
C THR A 267 11.54 1.06 1.84
N LEU A 268 11.15 1.93 0.92
CA LEU A 268 11.51 3.36 0.96
C LEU A 268 10.37 4.29 1.34
N ASP A 269 9.12 3.88 1.12
CA ASP A 269 7.96 4.71 1.40
C ASP A 269 7.38 4.41 2.78
N GLU A 270 6.83 5.45 3.42
CA GLU A 270 6.32 5.44 4.78
C GLU A 270 4.78 5.55 4.83
N VAL A 271 4.12 4.89 3.87
CA VAL A 271 2.67 4.71 3.85
C VAL A 271 2.34 3.26 4.22
N PHE A 272 1.64 3.06 5.32
CA PHE A 272 1.31 1.72 5.82
C PHE A 272 0.03 1.70 6.64
N ILE A 273 -0.52 0.50 6.86
CA ILE A 273 -1.63 0.21 7.75
C ILE A 273 -1.13 -0.73 8.85
N PRO A 274 -1.21 -0.36 10.14
CA PRO A 274 -0.84 -1.25 11.24
C PRO A 274 -1.72 -2.51 11.28
N TYR A 275 -1.10 -3.67 11.49
CA TYR A 275 -1.81 -4.92 11.75
C TYR A 275 -1.04 -5.78 12.75
N TYR A 276 -1.74 -6.68 13.44
CA TYR A 276 -1.10 -7.61 14.36
C TYR A 276 -0.46 -8.78 13.59
N ASN A 277 0.85 -8.95 13.75
CA ASN A 277 1.59 -10.07 13.18
C ASN A 277 1.81 -11.16 14.23
N ALA A 278 1.03 -12.24 14.14
CA ALA A 278 1.12 -13.37 15.07
C ALA A 278 2.44 -14.14 15.01
N LYS A 279 3.22 -14.05 13.91
CA LYS A 279 4.52 -14.73 13.82
C LYS A 279 5.59 -14.06 14.69
N GLY A 280 5.49 -12.74 14.84
CA GLY A 280 6.47 -11.93 15.56
C GLY A 280 5.95 -11.33 16.87
N ASN A 281 4.69 -11.62 17.24
CA ASN A 281 3.99 -10.99 18.37
C ASN A 281 4.21 -9.48 18.42
N ASN A 282 3.99 -8.81 17.29
CA ASN A 282 4.23 -7.38 17.17
C ASN A 282 3.22 -6.72 16.22
N ILE A 283 3.04 -5.40 16.37
CA ILE A 283 2.34 -4.61 15.35
C ILE A 283 3.31 -4.39 14.18
N ALA A 284 2.98 -4.99 13.05
CA ALA A 284 3.69 -4.82 11.80
C ALA A 284 3.00 -3.79 10.90
N ASN A 285 3.73 -3.32 9.91
CA ASN A 285 3.26 -2.35 8.93
C ASN A 285 2.87 -3.08 7.65
N PHE A 286 1.58 -3.13 7.33
CA PHE A 286 1.13 -3.56 6.01
C PHE A 286 1.34 -2.40 5.03
N LYS A 287 2.18 -2.59 4.02
CA LYS A 287 2.42 -1.62 2.95
C LYS A 287 1.69 -2.11 1.68
N PRO A 288 0.53 -1.53 1.31
CA PRO A 288 -0.14 -1.81 0.04
C PRO A 288 0.77 -1.43 -1.13
N ASP A 289 0.52 -1.99 -2.32
CA ASP A 289 1.34 -1.70 -3.50
C ASP A 289 0.94 -0.39 -4.20
N PHE A 290 -0.31 0.06 -4.04
CA PHE A 290 -0.82 1.31 -4.59
C PHE A 290 -1.72 2.07 -3.61
N ILE A 291 -1.75 3.39 -3.78
CA ILE A 291 -2.68 4.31 -3.11
C ILE A 291 -3.37 5.18 -4.16
N PHE A 292 -4.67 5.41 -4.01
CA PHE A 292 -5.49 6.29 -4.83
C PHE A 292 -6.16 7.34 -3.95
N TRP A 293 -6.24 8.56 -4.46
CA TRP A 293 -6.97 9.68 -3.87
C TRP A 293 -8.07 10.09 -4.82
N LEU A 294 -9.32 10.02 -4.39
CA LEU A 294 -10.50 10.29 -5.19
C LEU A 294 -11.32 11.39 -4.54
N GLN A 295 -11.63 12.48 -5.25
CA GLN A 295 -12.44 13.58 -4.72
C GLN A 295 -13.66 13.88 -5.59
N LYS A 296 -14.83 14.01 -4.95
CA LYS A 296 -16.08 14.50 -5.55
C LYS A 296 -16.80 15.43 -4.57
N GLY A 297 -16.85 16.72 -4.87
CA GLY A 297 -17.30 17.77 -3.95
C GLY A 297 -16.52 17.71 -2.63
N ASN A 298 -17.25 17.65 -1.51
CA ASN A 298 -16.67 17.52 -0.17
C ASN A 298 -16.40 16.07 0.26
N ARG A 299 -16.59 15.09 -0.63
CA ARG A 299 -16.33 13.67 -0.34
C ARG A 299 -14.96 13.30 -0.87
N TYR A 300 -14.16 12.68 -0.01
CA TYR A 300 -12.78 12.31 -0.30
C TYR A 300 -12.56 10.86 0.11
N GLN A 301 -12.07 10.04 -0.82
CA GLN A 301 -11.85 8.62 -0.59
C GLN A 301 -10.39 8.25 -0.87
N ILE A 302 -9.74 7.62 0.12
CA ILE A 302 -8.41 7.04 -0.03
C ILE A 302 -8.58 5.55 -0.28
N VAL A 303 -8.15 5.05 -1.44
CA VAL A 303 -8.22 3.62 -1.77
C VAL A 303 -6.82 3.02 -1.74
N PHE A 304 -6.59 2.07 -0.84
CA PHE A 304 -5.40 1.24 -0.82
C PHE A 304 -5.64 0.01 -1.69
N ILE A 305 -4.73 -0.25 -2.62
CA ILE A 305 -4.83 -1.38 -3.54
C ILE A 305 -3.57 -2.25 -3.44
N ASP A 306 -3.79 -3.56 -3.37
CA ASP A 306 -2.72 -4.52 -3.28
C ASP A 306 -3.03 -5.76 -4.16
N PRO A 307 -2.48 -5.84 -5.38
CA PRO A 307 -2.66 -6.98 -6.25
C PRO A 307 -1.78 -8.15 -5.78
N LYS A 308 -2.39 -9.16 -5.13
CA LYS A 308 -1.70 -10.31 -4.53
C LYS A 308 -1.56 -11.52 -5.45
N GLY A 309 -0.39 -12.16 -5.34
CA GLY A 309 -0.02 -13.38 -6.05
C GLY A 309 -0.59 -14.68 -5.47
N THR A 310 -0.52 -14.93 -4.15
CA THR A 310 -0.72 -16.32 -3.66
C THR A 310 -1.05 -16.56 -2.17
N GLU A 311 -1.14 -15.59 -1.26
CA GLU A 311 -1.27 -15.89 0.18
C GLU A 311 -2.55 -15.36 0.83
N TYR A 312 -3.49 -16.28 1.11
CA TYR A 312 -4.79 -15.97 1.69
C TYR A 312 -4.74 -15.68 3.20
N THR A 313 -3.95 -16.42 4.00
CA THR A 313 -3.98 -16.30 5.47
C THR A 313 -3.34 -15.02 5.99
N ASP A 314 -2.18 -14.63 5.49
CA ASP A 314 -1.54 -13.36 5.87
C ASP A 314 -2.29 -12.14 5.28
N ALA A 315 -3.05 -12.32 4.19
CA ALA A 315 -3.96 -11.28 3.68
C ALA A 315 -5.12 -10.98 4.63
N TYR A 316 -5.75 -11.99 5.23
CA TYR A 316 -6.88 -11.77 6.15
C TYR A 316 -6.47 -10.98 7.41
N ARG A 317 -5.28 -11.23 7.97
CA ARG A 317 -4.77 -10.46 9.11
C ARG A 317 -4.59 -8.97 8.79
N LYS A 318 -4.14 -8.66 7.57
CA LYS A 318 -3.98 -7.28 7.09
C LYS A 318 -5.34 -6.60 6.92
N ILE A 319 -6.31 -7.34 6.37
CA ILE A 319 -7.70 -6.90 6.26
C ILE A 319 -8.31 -6.63 7.64
N ASP A 320 -8.09 -7.50 8.61
CA ASP A 320 -8.59 -7.33 9.98
C ASP A 320 -7.96 -6.09 10.65
N GLY A 321 -6.65 -5.89 10.46
CA GLY A 321 -5.96 -4.68 10.90
C GLY A 321 -6.55 -3.40 10.30
N TYR A 322 -6.78 -3.40 8.98
CA TYR A 322 -7.48 -2.30 8.30
C TYR A 322 -8.89 -2.07 8.86
N SER A 323 -9.69 -3.13 8.95
CA SER A 323 -11.09 -3.08 9.38
C SER A 323 -11.22 -2.54 10.81
N ARG A 324 -10.34 -2.97 11.72
CA ARG A 324 -10.29 -2.47 13.11
C ARG A 324 -10.16 -0.95 13.16
N ILE A 325 -9.32 -0.39 12.30
CA ILE A 325 -9.00 1.03 12.32
C ILE A 325 -10.09 1.83 11.58
N PHE A 326 -10.43 1.44 10.36
CA PHE A 326 -11.19 2.28 9.44
C PHE A 326 -12.65 1.89 9.31
N GLU A 327 -13.11 0.79 9.91
CA GLU A 327 -14.48 0.32 9.76
C GLU A 327 -15.18 0.11 11.10
N SER A 328 -16.51 0.22 11.08
CA SER A 328 -17.35 0.10 12.27
C SER A 328 -18.60 -0.71 12.00
N GLY A 329 -19.22 -1.19 13.10
CA GLY A 329 -20.41 -2.03 13.06
C GLY A 329 -20.15 -3.45 12.57
N ASP A 330 -21.17 -4.30 12.67
CA ASP A 330 -21.07 -5.72 12.30
C ASP A 330 -20.96 -5.91 10.78
N ILE A 331 -21.55 -4.99 10.01
CA ILE A 331 -21.50 -4.98 8.53
C ILE A 331 -20.18 -4.36 8.02
N LYS A 332 -19.31 -3.89 8.94
CA LYS A 332 -17.98 -3.38 8.62
C LYS A 332 -18.02 -2.26 7.57
N GLN A 333 -18.73 -1.18 7.89
CA GLN A 333 -18.84 0.00 7.04
C GLN A 333 -17.67 0.96 7.29
N SER A 334 -17.13 1.56 6.23
CA SER A 334 -16.08 2.58 6.33
C SER A 334 -16.54 3.74 7.21
N LYS A 335 -15.68 4.13 8.16
CA LYS A 335 -15.88 5.30 9.02
C LYS A 335 -15.68 6.57 8.19
N ASP A 336 -16.52 7.55 8.44
CA ASP A 336 -16.35 8.91 7.94
C ASP A 336 -15.53 9.73 8.96
N PHE A 337 -14.48 10.39 8.47
CA PHE A 337 -13.61 11.27 9.24
C PHE A 337 -13.73 12.69 8.69
N SER A 338 -13.75 13.70 9.56
CA SER A 338 -13.74 15.09 9.11
C SER A 338 -12.31 15.60 8.95
N TYR A 339 -12.02 16.25 7.82
CA TYR A 339 -10.74 16.91 7.57
C TYR A 339 -10.95 18.17 6.74
N ASN A 340 -10.70 19.36 7.30
CA ASN A 340 -10.77 20.64 6.59
C ASN A 340 -12.04 20.83 5.71
N GLY A 341 -13.21 20.41 6.20
CA GLY A 341 -14.48 20.49 5.47
C GLY A 341 -14.78 19.31 4.54
N TYR A 342 -13.83 18.39 4.36
CA TYR A 342 -14.04 17.12 3.67
C TYR A 342 -14.55 16.04 4.62
N THR A 343 -15.37 15.16 4.08
CA THR A 343 -15.67 13.85 4.65
C THR A 343 -14.77 12.81 3.99
N VAL A 344 -13.76 12.38 4.75
CA VAL A 344 -12.73 11.42 4.34
C VAL A 344 -13.14 10.02 4.77
N ASN A 345 -13.11 9.07 3.85
CA ASN A 345 -13.16 7.66 4.19
C ASN A 345 -12.06 6.89 3.45
N THR A 346 -11.84 5.65 3.86
CA THR A 346 -10.86 4.78 3.23
C THR A 346 -11.52 3.53 2.70
N LEU A 347 -10.84 2.87 1.76
CA LEU A 347 -11.20 1.58 1.21
C LEU A 347 -9.93 0.75 1.01
N LEU A 348 -9.96 -0.53 1.36
CA LEU A 348 -8.89 -1.50 1.06
C LEU A 348 -9.39 -2.53 0.05
N LEU A 349 -8.67 -2.68 -1.05
CA LEU A 349 -8.98 -3.62 -2.12
C LEU A 349 -7.77 -4.49 -2.47
N LEU A 350 -7.98 -5.79 -2.54
CA LEU A 350 -7.00 -6.79 -2.93
C LEU A 350 -7.44 -7.44 -4.24
N LYS A 351 -6.48 -7.75 -5.13
CA LYS A 351 -6.77 -8.48 -6.37
C LYS A 351 -6.20 -9.91 -6.26
N PRO A 352 -7.02 -10.97 -6.40
CA PRO A 352 -6.53 -12.34 -6.32
C PRO A 352 -5.96 -12.79 -7.66
N LYS A 353 -4.87 -13.58 -7.64
CA LYS A 353 -4.30 -14.18 -8.86
C LYS A 353 -5.21 -15.23 -9.53
N ARG A 354 -6.02 -15.95 -8.74
CA ARG A 354 -6.86 -17.08 -9.21
C ARG A 354 -8.37 -16.77 -9.21
N GLY A 355 -8.75 -15.50 -9.03
CA GLY A 355 -10.14 -15.06 -8.94
C GLY A 355 -10.74 -15.14 -7.53
N ILE A 356 -11.90 -14.51 -7.32
CA ILE A 356 -12.57 -14.38 -6.01
C ILE A 356 -13.22 -15.68 -5.49
N ALA A 357 -13.36 -16.72 -6.32
CA ALA A 357 -14.13 -17.92 -5.96
C ALA A 357 -13.63 -18.64 -4.69
N GLU A 358 -12.33 -18.58 -4.39
CA GLU A 358 -11.70 -19.19 -3.22
C GLU A 358 -11.73 -18.30 -1.97
N VAL A 359 -12.29 -17.08 -2.06
CA VAL A 359 -12.34 -16.12 -0.96
C VAL A 359 -13.55 -16.40 -0.06
N PRO A 360 -13.35 -16.54 1.27
CA PRO A 360 -14.43 -16.65 2.25
C PRO A 360 -15.40 -15.47 2.16
N GLU A 361 -16.69 -15.75 2.33
CA GLU A 361 -17.76 -14.79 2.09
C GLU A 361 -17.59 -13.48 2.89
N ASN A 362 -17.17 -13.58 4.15
CA ASN A 362 -16.93 -12.44 5.04
C ASN A 362 -15.80 -11.51 4.57
N TYR A 363 -14.89 -11.98 3.71
CA TYR A 363 -13.81 -11.17 3.17
C TYR A 363 -14.06 -10.69 1.73
N ARG A 364 -15.04 -11.21 1.00
CA ARG A 364 -15.27 -10.89 -0.42
C ARG A 364 -15.42 -9.40 -0.72
N LYS A 365 -15.87 -8.57 0.23
CA LYS A 365 -15.98 -7.12 0.02
C LYS A 365 -14.63 -6.46 -0.29
N TYR A 366 -13.53 -6.99 0.25
CA TYR A 366 -12.18 -6.46 0.05
C TYR A 366 -11.50 -6.98 -1.22
N TRP A 367 -12.12 -7.89 -1.98
CA TRP A 367 -11.49 -8.46 -3.17
C TRP A 367 -12.20 -8.02 -4.43
N PHE A 368 -11.45 -7.70 -5.48
CA PHE A 368 -12.00 -7.39 -6.81
C PHE A 368 -11.32 -8.20 -7.91
N ASP A 369 -12.10 -8.62 -8.91
CA ASP A 369 -11.60 -9.43 -10.03
C ASP A 369 -11.12 -8.56 -11.20
N ASN A 370 -11.80 -7.45 -11.45
CA ASN A 370 -11.53 -6.52 -12.55
C ASN A 370 -11.95 -5.10 -12.19
N PHE A 371 -11.60 -4.11 -13.03
CA PHE A 371 -11.91 -2.71 -12.77
C PHE A 371 -13.42 -2.37 -12.75
N ASP A 372 -14.26 -3.15 -13.44
CA ASP A 372 -15.73 -2.97 -13.35
C ASP A 372 -16.27 -3.44 -11.97
N ASP A 373 -15.61 -4.43 -11.34
CA ASP A 373 -15.89 -4.83 -9.96
C ASP A 373 -15.32 -3.84 -8.92
N LEU A 374 -14.10 -3.36 -9.14
CA LEU A 374 -13.51 -2.28 -8.34
C LEU A 374 -14.39 -1.04 -8.34
N ALA A 375 -14.89 -0.63 -9.51
CA ALA A 375 -15.79 0.51 -9.67
C ALA A 375 -17.08 0.38 -8.85
N ARG A 376 -17.64 -0.84 -8.71
CA ARG A 376 -18.83 -1.10 -7.90
C ARG A 376 -18.57 -1.00 -6.39
N LYS A 377 -17.32 -1.12 -5.96
CA LYS A 377 -16.91 -1.04 -4.55
C LYS A 377 -16.51 0.39 -4.15
N ILE A 378 -16.03 1.18 -5.09
CA ILE A 378 -15.82 2.60 -4.90
C ILE A 378 -17.18 3.26 -4.63
N THR A 379 -17.27 3.96 -3.50
CA THR A 379 -18.50 4.65 -3.13
C THR A 379 -18.51 6.00 -3.82
N ILE A 380 -19.38 6.16 -4.82
CA ILE A 380 -19.67 7.47 -5.38
C ILE A 380 -20.91 8.04 -4.68
N PRO A 381 -20.82 9.24 -4.12
CA PRO A 381 -21.99 9.98 -3.62
C PRO A 381 -23.02 10.26 -4.71
#